data_AF-A0AAU9UYQ8-F1
#
_entry.id   AF-A0AAU9UYQ8-F1
#
_cell.length_a   1.000
_cell.length_b   1.000
_cell.length_c   1.000
_cell.angle_alpha   90.00
_cell.angle_beta   90.00
_cell.angle_gamma   90.00
#
_symmetry.space_group_name_H-M   'P 1'
#
loop_
_entity.id
_entity.type
_entity.pdbx_description
1 polymer ?
#
loop_
_entity_poly.entity_id
_entity_poly.type
_entity_poly.pdbx_seq_one_letter_code
_entity_poly.pdbx_strand_id
1 'polypeptide(L)'
;MASAVAKLPTLINTALANARPKFNIFMKYARVELAPPKLSEIPQIKAGIGKLISSAKTGAWKQQTVKQATLNTLVGAEVLFWFFVGECIGKRHIVGYKV
;
A
#
# COMPACT_ATOMS: atom_id res chain seq x y z
N MET A 1 27.65 -31.01 -6.48
CA MET A 1 27.04 -30.32 -5.31
C MET A 1 27.98 -29.31 -4.64
N ALA A 2 29.27 -29.63 -4.39
CA ALA A 2 30.22 -28.70 -3.76
C ALA A 2 30.48 -27.39 -4.53
N SER A 3 30.50 -27.44 -5.87
CA SER A 3 30.73 -26.26 -6.73
C SER A 3 29.55 -25.29 -6.79
N ALA A 4 28.32 -25.75 -6.52
CA ALA A 4 27.13 -24.88 -6.44
C ALA A 4 27.11 -24.12 -5.10
N VAL A 5 27.47 -24.80 -4.01
CA VAL A 5 27.59 -24.18 -2.68
C VAL A 5 28.70 -23.13 -2.64
N ALA A 6 29.82 -23.37 -3.33
CA ALA A 6 30.91 -22.41 -3.45
C ALA A 6 30.52 -21.10 -4.21
N LYS A 7 29.48 -21.14 -5.05
CA LYS A 7 28.94 -19.98 -5.80
C LYS A 7 27.77 -19.27 -5.10
N LEU A 8 27.25 -19.82 -4.01
CA LEU A 8 26.23 -19.14 -3.19
C LEU A 8 26.67 -17.76 -2.68
N PRO A 9 27.87 -17.56 -2.10
CA PRO A 9 28.27 -16.25 -1.59
C PRO A 9 28.38 -15.20 -2.71
N THR A 10 28.83 -15.58 -3.90
CA THR A 10 28.90 -14.67 -5.04
C THR A 10 27.51 -14.30 -5.55
N LEU A 11 26.59 -15.27 -5.65
CA LEU A 11 25.19 -15.01 -6.01
C LEU A 11 24.47 -14.11 -5.00
N ILE A 12 24.69 -14.31 -3.69
CA ILE A 12 24.13 -13.44 -2.64
C ILE A 12 24.68 -12.02 -2.78
N ASN A 13 25.98 -11.87 -3.00
CA ASN A 13 26.59 -10.55 -3.17
C ASN A 13 26.06 -9.83 -4.42
N THR A 14 25.88 -10.55 -5.54
CA THR A 14 25.24 -10.00 -6.74
C THR A 14 23.78 -9.63 -6.51
N ALA A 15 23.02 -10.48 -5.80
CA ALA A 15 21.63 -10.18 -5.44
C ALA A 15 21.54 -8.94 -4.54
N LEU A 16 22.42 -8.81 -3.55
CA LEU A 16 22.50 -7.65 -2.66
C LEU A 16 22.90 -6.38 -3.43
N ALA A 17 23.88 -6.47 -4.33
CA ALA A 17 24.30 -5.35 -5.17
C ALA A 17 23.14 -4.81 -6.04
N ASN A 18 22.28 -5.71 -6.53
CA ASN A 18 21.10 -5.35 -7.33
C ASN A 18 19.90 -4.91 -6.48
N ALA A 19 19.71 -5.48 -5.29
CA ALA A 19 18.57 -5.21 -4.42
C ALA A 19 18.72 -3.89 -3.66
N ARG A 20 19.93 -3.55 -3.20
CA ARG A 20 20.20 -2.31 -2.44
C ARG A 20 19.71 -1.03 -3.12
N PRO A 21 20.03 -0.74 -4.40
CA PRO A 21 19.56 0.49 -5.05
C PRO A 21 18.03 0.52 -5.19
N LYS A 22 17.40 -0.62 -5.50
CA LYS A 22 15.93 -0.72 -5.60
C LYS A 22 15.26 -0.51 -4.25
N PHE A 23 15.81 -1.10 -3.20
CA PHE A 23 15.32 -0.93 -1.83
C PHE A 23 15.48 0.51 -1.34
N ASN A 24 16.57 1.19 -1.69
CA ASN A 24 16.76 2.60 -1.34
C ASN A 24 15.70 3.50 -1.99
N ILE A 25 15.36 3.24 -3.27
CA ILE A 25 14.28 3.95 -3.96
C ILE A 25 12.94 3.66 -3.30
N PHE A 26 12.64 2.38 -3.02
CA PHE A 26 11.43 2.00 -2.28
C PHE A 26 11.33 2.72 -0.94
N MET A 27 12.41 2.73 -0.14
CA MET A 27 12.45 3.37 1.16
C MET A 27 12.26 4.89 1.08
N LYS A 28 12.76 5.53 0.01
CA LYS A 28 12.56 6.96 -0.24
C LYS A 28 11.08 7.31 -0.37
N TYR A 29 10.33 6.57 -1.19
CA TYR A 29 8.90 6.83 -1.40
C TYR A 29 8.06 6.35 -0.22
N ALA A 30 8.37 5.19 0.35
CA ALA A 30 7.67 4.65 1.52
C ALA A 30 7.67 5.63 2.70
N ARG A 31 8.76 6.37 2.91
CA ARG A 31 8.85 7.38 3.98
C ARG A 31 7.91 8.58 3.82
N VAL A 32 7.49 8.88 2.59
CA VAL A 32 6.62 10.03 2.31
C VAL A 32 5.18 9.59 2.14
N GLU A 33 4.95 8.47 1.46
CA GLU A 33 3.62 8.03 1.06
C GLU A 33 2.97 7.05 2.05
N LEU A 34 3.76 6.22 2.73
CA LEU A 34 3.27 5.23 3.70
C LEU A 34 3.44 5.67 5.15
N ALA A 35 3.93 6.90 5.37
CA ALA A 35 4.04 7.46 6.70
C ALA A 35 2.64 7.73 7.28
N PRO A 36 2.43 7.49 8.58
CA PRO A 36 1.18 7.88 9.23
C PRO A 36 1.00 9.40 9.08
N PRO A 37 -0.24 9.87 8.81
CA PRO A 37 -0.52 11.28 8.61
C PRO A 37 -0.21 12.10 9.87
N LYS A 38 0.13 13.37 9.68
CA LYS A 38 0.38 14.28 10.80
C LYS A 38 -0.95 14.69 11.45
N LEU A 39 -0.94 14.94 12.76
CA LEU A 39 -2.14 15.38 13.47
C LEU A 39 -2.75 16.67 12.89
N SER A 40 -1.92 17.54 12.32
CA SER A 40 -2.34 18.76 11.62
C SER A 40 -3.17 18.51 10.36
N GLU A 41 -3.09 17.33 9.76
CA GLU A 41 -3.79 16.97 8.52
C GLU A 41 -5.18 16.37 8.79
N ILE A 42 -5.47 15.97 10.03
CA ILE A 42 -6.76 15.38 10.45
C ILE A 42 -7.97 16.27 10.10
N PRO A 43 -7.95 17.60 10.32
CA PRO A 43 -9.07 18.46 9.95
C PRO A 43 -9.35 18.45 8.44
N GLN A 44 -8.30 18.38 7.61
CA GLN A 44 -8.44 18.33 6.16
C GLN A 44 -9.04 17.01 5.70
N ILE A 45 -8.63 15.89 6.30
CA ILE A 45 -9.21 14.56 6.06
C ILE A 45 -10.71 14.57 6.39
N LYS A 46 -11.10 15.12 7.55
CA LYS A 46 -12.53 15.24 7.93
C LYS A 46 -13.32 16.07 6.93
N ALA A 47 -12.78 17.20 6.49
CA ALA A 47 -13.40 18.04 5.47
C ALA A 47 -13.56 17.30 4.13
N GLY A 48 -12.54 16.53 3.72
CA GLY A 48 -12.58 15.69 2.52
C GLY A 48 -13.68 14.63 2.58
N ILE A 49 -13.80 13.92 3.70
CA ILE A 49 -14.88 12.94 3.93
C ILE A 49 -16.25 13.64 3.89
N GLY A 50 -16.39 14.80 4.53
CA GLY A 50 -17.62 15.59 4.48
C GLY A 50 -18.04 15.96 3.05
N LYS A 51 -17.07 16.36 2.22
CA LYS A 51 -17.32 16.66 0.79
C LYS A 51 -17.74 15.41 0.02
N LEU A 52 -17.12 14.25 0.25
CA LEU A 52 -17.52 12.99 -0.38
C LEU A 52 -18.97 12.61 -0.04
N ILE A 53 -19.36 12.74 1.23
CA ILE A 53 -20.74 12.48 1.67
C ILE A 53 -21.71 13.45 0.99
N SER A 54 -21.38 14.74 0.94
CA SER A 54 -22.20 15.74 0.26
C SER A 54 -22.35 15.43 -1.23
N SER A 55 -21.26 15.14 -1.94
CA SER A 55 -21.27 14.75 -3.36
C SER A 55 -22.07 13.48 -3.63
N ALA A 56 -22.07 12.52 -2.70
CA ALA A 56 -22.90 11.33 -2.79
C ALA A 56 -24.40 11.67 -2.67
N LYS A 57 -24.76 12.52 -1.69
CA LYS A 57 -26.15 12.98 -1.46
C LYS A 57 -26.70 13.81 -2.61
N THR A 58 -25.87 14.68 -3.21
CA THR A 58 -26.29 15.54 -4.34
C THR A 58 -26.35 14.81 -5.68
N GLY A 59 -25.91 13.56 -5.75
CA GLY A 59 -25.92 12.78 -6.99
C GLY A 59 -24.78 13.11 -7.96
N ALA A 60 -23.78 13.89 -7.53
CA ALA A 60 -22.63 14.30 -8.35
C ALA A 60 -21.80 13.11 -8.88
N TRP A 61 -21.88 11.95 -8.24
CA TRP A 61 -21.25 10.71 -8.70
C TRP A 61 -21.75 10.26 -10.09
N LYS A 62 -22.97 10.64 -10.49
CA LYS A 62 -23.54 10.32 -11.81
C LYS A 62 -22.88 11.09 -12.96
N GLN A 63 -22.20 12.19 -12.66
CA GLN A 63 -21.53 13.03 -13.66
C GLN A 63 -20.04 12.66 -13.83
N GLN A 64 -19.56 11.63 -13.13
CA GLN A 64 -18.17 11.18 -13.23
C GLN A 64 -17.93 10.40 -14.52
N THR A 65 -16.79 10.65 -15.15
CA THR A 65 -16.36 9.85 -16.30
C THR A 65 -16.00 8.43 -15.86
N VAL A 66 -16.14 7.45 -16.75
CA VAL A 66 -15.79 6.04 -16.46
C VAL A 66 -14.35 5.91 -15.97
N LYS A 67 -13.40 6.63 -16.60
CA LYS A 67 -12.00 6.66 -16.18
C LYS A 67 -11.84 7.08 -14.71
N GLN A 68 -12.54 8.14 -14.32
CA GLN A 68 -12.45 8.67 -12.96
C GLN A 68 -13.12 7.74 -11.94
N ALA A 69 -14.27 7.17 -12.30
CA ALA A 69 -14.93 6.16 -11.47
C ALA A 69 -14.02 4.95 -11.22
N THR A 70 -13.41 4.39 -12.28
CA THR A 70 -12.50 3.25 -12.16
C THR A 70 -11.30 3.55 -11.29
N LEU A 71 -10.65 4.72 -11.45
CA LEU A 71 -9.54 5.12 -10.60
C LEU A 71 -9.93 5.21 -9.12
N ASN A 72 -11.06 5.85 -8.83
CA ASN A 72 -11.55 5.96 -7.45
C ASN A 72 -11.91 4.59 -6.85
N THR A 73 -12.47 3.68 -7.65
CA THR A 73 -12.75 2.31 -7.22
C THR A 73 -11.46 1.54 -6.91
N LEU A 74 -10.42 1.68 -7.73
CA LEU A 74 -9.13 1.02 -7.48
C LEU A 74 -8.47 1.51 -6.19
N VAL A 75 -8.47 2.83 -5.95
CA VAL A 75 -7.98 3.40 -4.69
C VAL A 75 -8.82 2.91 -3.51
N GLY A 76 -10.15 2.83 -3.67
CA GLY A 76 -11.04 2.27 -2.63
C GLY A 76 -10.73 0.80 -2.31
N ALA A 77 -10.45 -0.01 -3.34
CA ALA A 77 -10.05 -1.40 -3.18
C ALA A 77 -8.68 -1.53 -2.48
N GLU A 78 -7.72 -0.67 -2.81
CA GLU A 78 -6.40 -0.62 -2.14
C GLU A 78 -6.54 -0.38 -0.63
N VAL A 79 -7.38 0.58 -0.22
CA VAL A 79 -7.65 0.85 1.20
C VAL A 79 -8.26 -0.37 1.90
N LEU A 80 -9.15 -1.11 1.23
CA LEU A 80 -9.71 -2.35 1.77
C LEU A 80 -8.65 -3.45 1.89
N PHE A 81 -7.73 -3.57 0.94
CA PHE A 81 -6.64 -4.56 1.06
C PHE A 81 -5.71 -4.26 2.23
N TRP A 82 -5.45 -2.98 2.55
CA TRP A 82 -4.71 -2.60 3.76
C TRP A 82 -5.38 -3.08 5.06
N PHE A 83 -6.72 -3.12 5.11
CA PHE A 83 -7.44 -3.70 6.24
C PHE A 83 -7.12 -5.20 6.40
N PHE A 84 -7.13 -5.98 5.30
CA PHE A 84 -6.78 -7.41 5.34
C PHE A 84 -5.31 -7.65 5.67
N VAL A 85 -4.39 -6.78 5.24
CA VAL A 85 -2.99 -6.83 5.67
C VAL A 85 -2.89 -6.66 7.19
N GLY A 86 -3.66 -5.72 7.76
CA GLY A 86 -3.79 -5.55 9.20
C GLY A 86 -4.34 -6.79 9.91
N GLU A 87 -5.34 -7.45 9.31
CA GLU A 87 -5.88 -8.72 9.81
C GLU A 87 -4.80 -9.82 9.81
N CYS A 88 -4.02 -9.98 8.74
CA CYS A 88 -2.91 -10.92 8.68
C CYS A 88 -1.86 -10.67 9.77
N ILE A 89 -1.54 -9.40 10.06
CA ILE A 89 -0.66 -9.02 11.18
C ILE A 89 -1.30 -9.39 12.53
N GLY A 90 -2.58 -9.09 12.72
CA GLY A 90 -3.32 -9.42 13.95
C GLY A 90 -3.41 -10.91 14.23
N LYS A 91 -3.65 -11.72 13.19
CA LYS A 91 -3.67 -13.19 13.25
C LYS A 91 -2.28 -13.82 13.39
N ARG A 92 -1.23 -13.08 13.04
CA ARG A 92 0.16 -13.54 12.93
C ARG A 92 0.33 -14.72 11.97
N HIS A 93 -0.58 -14.86 11.01
CA HIS A 93 -0.59 -15.96 10.05
C HIS A 93 -1.15 -15.46 8.72
N ILE A 94 -0.54 -15.92 7.63
CA ILE A 94 -0.89 -15.49 6.26
C ILE A 94 -2.13 -16.25 5.77
N VAL A 95 -2.36 -17.48 6.24
CA VAL A 95 -3.42 -18.36 5.75
C VAL A 95 -4.34 -18.82 6.87
N GLY A 96 -5.51 -18.18 7.01
CA GLY A 96 -6.48 -18.54 8.05
C GLY A 96 -5.99 -18.30 9.47
N TYR A 97 -6.85 -18.59 10.44
CA TYR A 97 -6.49 -18.56 11.86
C TYR A 97 -5.83 -19.89 12.24
N LYS A 98 -4.79 -19.82 13.05
CA LYS A 98 -4.22 -21.00 13.71
C LYS A 98 -5.14 -21.37 14.87
N VAL A 99 -6.13 -22.21 14.59
CA VAL A 99 -7.00 -22.86 15.60
C VAL A 99 -6.30 -24.04 16.26
#